data_AF-A0A962KBR1-F1
#
_entry.id   AF-A0A962KBR1-F1
#
_cell.length_a   1.000
_cell.length_b   1.000
_cell.length_c   1.000
_cell.angle_alpha   90.00
_cell.angle_beta   90.00
_cell.angle_gamma   90.00
#
_symmetry.space_group_name_H-M   'P 1'
#
loop_
_entity.id
_entity.type
_entity.pdbx_description
1 polymer ?
#
loop_
_entity_poly.entity_id
_entity_poly.type
_entity_poly.pdbx_seq_one_letter_code
_entity_poly.pdbx_strand_id
1 'polypeptide(L)'
;QGEIIEIEGSKLTNITEKGMADVRKAALANVPLKDMIIYPAAEGKTKGVVYVFTDVDCGYCRKIHQEVPVMNNMGIEVRYLAFPRAGYPSPTSQKM
;
A
#
# COMPACT_ATOMS: atom_id res chain seq x y z
N GLN A 1 -2.19 -9.24 -20.39
CA GLN A 1 -3.48 -8.85 -19.78
C GLN A 1 -3.64 -7.34 -19.95
N GLY A 2 -4.87 -6.81 -20.08
CA GLY A 2 -5.12 -5.38 -20.33
C GLY A 2 -6.29 -4.86 -19.51
N GLU A 3 -6.56 -3.56 -19.63
CA GLU A 3 -7.59 -2.85 -18.87
C GLU A 3 -8.70 -2.36 -19.79
N ILE A 4 -9.93 -2.30 -19.28
CA ILE A 4 -11.06 -1.65 -19.95
C ILE A 4 -11.15 -0.20 -19.47
N ILE A 5 -11.07 0.72 -20.44
CA ILE A 5 -11.19 2.16 -20.24
C ILE A 5 -12.48 2.64 -20.91
N GLU A 6 -13.38 3.21 -20.12
CA GLU A 6 -14.58 3.90 -20.61
C GLU A 6 -14.21 5.33 -21.02
N ILE A 7 -14.72 5.77 -22.18
CA ILE A 7 -14.43 7.08 -22.77
C ILE A 7 -15.75 7.86 -22.87
N GLU A 8 -15.91 8.89 -22.05
CA GLU A 8 -17.05 9.82 -22.06
C GLU A 8 -16.56 11.21 -22.47
N GLY A 9 -16.53 11.49 -23.78
CA GLY A 9 -15.96 12.75 -24.29
C GLY A 9 -14.46 12.85 -23.97
N SER A 10 -14.06 13.83 -23.15
CA SER A 10 -12.68 14.01 -22.68
C SER A 10 -12.37 13.26 -21.38
N LYS A 11 -13.36 12.62 -20.75
CA LYS A 11 -13.20 11.87 -19.50
C LYS A 11 -12.85 10.41 -19.80
N LEU A 12 -11.73 9.96 -19.27
CA LEU A 12 -11.28 8.57 -19.30
C LEU A 12 -11.48 7.95 -17.92
N THR A 13 -12.26 6.86 -17.85
CA THR A 13 -12.49 6.13 -16.61
C THR A 13 -12.00 4.70 -16.75
N ASN A 14 -11.02 4.29 -15.93
CA ASN A 14 -10.62 2.88 -15.88
C ASN A 14 -11.64 2.08 -15.05
N ILE A 15 -12.59 1.47 -15.74
CA ILE A 15 -13.67 0.70 -15.09
C ILE A 15 -13.17 -0.62 -14.52
N THR A 16 -12.04 -1.15 -15.05
CA THR A 16 -11.39 -2.33 -14.48
C THR A 16 -10.86 -2.03 -13.09
N GLU A 17 -10.13 -0.91 -12.93
CA GLU A 17 -9.63 -0.48 -11.63
C GLU A 17 -10.74 -0.15 -10.64
N LYS A 18 -11.83 0.47 -11.13
CA LYS A 18 -13.01 0.73 -10.30
C LYS A 18 -13.65 -0.57 -9.78
N GLY A 19 -13.81 -1.58 -10.63
CA GLY A 19 -14.34 -2.89 -10.22
C GLY A 19 -13.39 -3.66 -9.30
N MET A 20 -12.08 -3.54 -9.52
CA MET A 20 -11.07 -4.24 -8.72
C MET A 20 -10.79 -3.58 -7.37
N ALA A 21 -11.19 -2.33 -7.15
CA ALA A 21 -10.96 -1.61 -5.90
C ALA A 21 -11.56 -2.33 -4.68
N ASP A 22 -12.82 -2.77 -4.77
CA ASP A 22 -13.49 -3.47 -3.67
C ASP A 22 -12.91 -4.87 -3.43
N VAL A 23 -12.52 -5.55 -4.51
CA VAL A 23 -11.84 -6.85 -4.43
C VAL A 23 -10.51 -6.72 -3.68
N ARG A 24 -9.68 -5.72 -4.02
CA ARG A 24 -8.41 -5.46 -3.33
C ARG A 24 -8.63 -5.05 -1.89
N LYS A 25 -9.63 -4.21 -1.61
CA LYS A 25 -9.98 -3.79 -0.25
C LYS A 25 -10.36 -5.01 0.62
N ALA A 26 -11.18 -5.91 0.10
CA ALA A 26 -11.53 -7.15 0.79
C ALA A 26 -10.31 -8.05 1.00
N ALA A 27 -9.46 -8.21 -0.02
CA ALA A 27 -8.24 -9.00 0.10
C ALA A 27 -7.29 -8.45 1.19
N LEU A 28 -7.05 -7.13 1.21
CA LEU A 28 -6.21 -6.48 2.21
C LEU A 28 -6.78 -6.58 3.62
N ALA A 29 -8.10 -6.48 3.77
CA ALA A 29 -8.77 -6.61 5.07
C ALA A 29 -8.63 -8.02 5.67
N ASN A 30 -8.44 -9.05 4.83
CA ASN A 30 -8.27 -10.44 5.24
C ASN A 30 -6.82 -10.81 5.57
N VAL A 31 -5.84 -9.94 5.31
CA VAL A 31 -4.45 -10.21 5.68
C VAL A 31 -4.31 -10.03 7.21
N PRO A 32 -3.76 -11.01 7.94
CA PRO A 32 -3.59 -10.91 9.39
C PRO A 32 -2.70 -9.72 9.79
N LEU A 33 -3.10 -8.98 10.83
CA LEU A 33 -2.33 -7.83 11.32
C LEU A 33 -0.92 -8.21 11.79
N LYS A 34 -0.73 -9.44 12.28
CA LYS A 34 0.58 -9.97 12.70
C LYS A 34 1.57 -10.13 11.55
N ASP A 35 1.07 -10.20 10.32
CA ASP A 35 1.89 -10.34 9.11
C ASP A 35 2.20 -8.94 8.50
N MET A 36 1.87 -7.86 9.23
CA MET A 36 2.13 -6.47 8.85
C MET A 36 2.99 -5.76 9.90
N ILE A 37 3.76 -4.78 9.46
CA ILE A 37 4.37 -3.79 10.37
C ILE A 37 3.46 -2.56 10.41
N ILE A 38 2.92 -2.26 11.58
CA ILE A 38 1.89 -1.22 11.74
C ILE A 38 2.48 0.00 12.44
N TYR A 39 2.40 1.14 11.76
CA TYR A 39 2.69 2.46 12.31
C TYR A 39 1.36 3.19 12.54
N PRO A 40 0.83 3.18 13.77
CA PRO A 40 -0.48 3.75 14.07
C PRO A 40 -0.51 5.26 13.80
N ALA A 41 -1.69 5.78 13.50
CA ALA A 41 -1.92 7.23 13.51
C ALA A 41 -1.54 7.80 14.88
N ALA A 42 -0.90 8.97 14.90
CA ALA A 42 -0.66 9.68 16.14
C ALA A 42 -2.00 10.15 16.72
N GLU A 43 -2.06 10.23 18.05
CA GLU A 43 -3.13 10.70 18.93
C GLU A 43 -4.47 11.08 18.27
N GLY A 44 -5.55 10.45 18.72
CA GLY A 44 -6.91 10.70 18.23
C GLY A 44 -7.44 9.59 17.34
N LYS A 45 -8.43 9.92 16.50
CA LYS A 45 -9.11 8.93 15.65
C LYS A 45 -8.37 8.77 14.32
N THR A 46 -8.02 7.54 13.96
CA THR A 46 -7.49 7.19 12.63
C THR A 46 -8.43 7.67 11.53
N LYS A 47 -7.95 8.58 10.68
CA LYS A 47 -8.68 9.14 9.54
C LYS A 47 -8.64 8.24 8.31
N GLY A 48 -7.58 7.47 8.17
CA GLY A 48 -7.38 6.56 7.05
C GLY A 48 -6.26 5.56 7.32
N VAL A 49 -6.29 4.46 6.58
CA VAL A 49 -5.26 3.41 6.60
C VAL A 49 -4.65 3.32 5.21
N VAL A 50 -3.33 3.39 5.14
CA VAL A 50 -2.57 3.20 3.91
C VAL A 50 -1.78 1.90 4.02
N TYR A 51 -2.02 0.99 3.09
CA TYR A 51 -1.21 -0.22 2.92
C TYR A 51 -0.06 0.09 1.97
N VAL A 52 1.18 -0.16 2.40
CA VAL A 52 2.37 0.07 1.58
C VAL A 52 3.11 -1.24 1.40
N PHE A 53 3.19 -1.68 0.15
CA PHE A 53 4.07 -2.77 -0.26
C PHE A 53 5.50 -2.21 -0.37
N THR A 54 6.39 -2.69 0.48
CA THR A 54 7.73 -2.09 0.68
C THR A 54 8.86 -3.06 0.40
N ASP A 55 10.02 -2.51 0.10
CA ASP A 55 11.27 -3.22 -0.16
C ASP A 55 12.39 -2.46 0.56
N VAL A 56 13.12 -3.14 1.46
CA VAL A 56 14.16 -2.52 2.29
C VAL A 56 15.36 -2.01 1.50
N ASP A 57 15.58 -2.51 0.28
CA ASP A 57 16.64 -2.08 -0.64
C ASP A 57 16.14 -1.01 -1.64
N CYS A 58 14.86 -0.61 -1.60
CA CYS A 58 14.30 0.46 -2.44
C CYS A 58 14.50 1.86 -1.84
N GLY A 59 15.21 2.73 -2.56
CA GLY A 59 15.48 4.11 -2.13
C GLY A 59 14.21 4.94 -1.88
N TYR A 60 13.18 4.82 -2.72
CA TYR A 60 11.91 5.55 -2.51
C TYR A 60 11.07 4.98 -1.36
N CYS A 61 11.15 3.67 -1.09
CA CYS A 61 10.52 3.09 0.11
C CYS A 61 11.15 3.65 1.38
N ARG A 62 12.49 3.79 1.41
CA ARG A 62 13.19 4.46 2.51
C ARG A 62 12.80 5.93 2.66
N LYS A 63 12.64 6.65 1.55
CA LYS A 63 12.15 8.04 1.57
C LYS A 63 10.73 8.14 2.15
N ILE A 64 9.79 7.31 1.68
CA ILE A 64 8.42 7.27 2.22
C ILE A 64 8.45 6.96 3.71
N HIS A 65 9.32 6.05 4.15
CA HIS A 65 9.47 5.72 5.56
C HIS A 65 9.87 6.92 6.42
N GLN A 66 10.72 7.82 5.91
CA GLN A 66 11.07 9.07 6.59
C GLN A 66 9.88 10.03 6.75
N GLU A 67 8.85 9.91 5.91
CA GLU A 67 7.64 10.73 5.94
C GLU A 67 6.50 10.10 6.78
N VAL A 68 6.65 8.84 7.22
CA VAL A 68 5.65 8.14 8.07
C VAL A 68 5.28 8.91 9.34
N PRO A 69 6.21 9.52 10.09
CA PRO A 69 5.85 10.32 11.26
C PRO A 69 4.89 11.47 10.91
N VAL A 70 5.10 12.14 9.78
CA VAL A 70 4.21 13.22 9.31
C VAL A 70 2.83 12.67 8.97
N MET A 71 2.77 11.54 8.24
CA MET A 71 1.50 10.87 7.93
C MET A 71 0.74 10.45 9.20
N ASN A 72 1.44 9.86 10.17
CA ASN A 72 0.85 9.48 11.45
C ASN A 72 0.29 10.70 12.18
N ASN A 73 1.03 11.81 12.26
CA ASN A 73 0.56 13.07 12.85
C ASN A 73 -0.66 13.68 12.13
N MET A 74 -0.83 13.40 10.84
CA MET A 74 -2.03 13.80 10.10
C MET A 74 -3.25 12.91 10.36
N GLY A 75 -3.08 11.81 11.11
CA GLY A 75 -4.12 10.83 11.44
C GLY A 75 -4.15 9.61 10.52
N ILE A 76 -3.08 9.35 9.76
CA ILE A 76 -2.99 8.22 8.83
C ILE A 76 -2.20 7.08 9.47
N GLU A 77 -2.80 5.89 9.52
CA GLU A 77 -2.12 4.66 9.90
C GLU A 77 -1.44 4.03 8.68
N VAL A 78 -0.18 3.65 8.82
CA VAL A 78 0.60 3.05 7.74
C VAL A 78 0.85 1.59 8.07
N ARG A 79 0.47 0.68 7.16
CA ARG A 79 0.65 -0.77 7.30
C ARG A 79 1.58 -1.27 6.21
N TYR A 80 2.74 -1.80 6.59
CA TYR A 80 3.71 -2.33 5.63
C TYR A 80 3.49 -3.82 5.38
N LEU A 81 3.55 -4.19 4.09
CA LEU A 81 3.66 -5.57 3.61
C LEU A 81 4.96 -5.74 2.84
N ALA A 82 5.61 -6.90 2.98
CA ALA A 82 6.83 -7.21 2.25
C ALA A 82 6.55 -7.40 0.75
N PHE A 83 7.33 -6.71 -0.09
CA PHE A 83 7.30 -6.85 -1.55
C PHE A 83 8.72 -6.72 -2.11
N PRO A 84 9.56 -7.77 -1.98
CA PRO A 84 10.90 -7.75 -2.53
C PRO A 84 10.81 -7.68 -4.06
N ARG A 85 11.25 -6.56 -4.66
CA ARG A 85 11.08 -6.32 -6.11
C ARG A 85 11.92 -7.27 -6.96
N ALA A 86 12.99 -7.83 -6.38
CA ALA A 86 13.81 -8.87 -6.98
C ALA A 86 13.17 -10.28 -6.89
N GLY A 87 11.99 -10.41 -6.28
CA GLY A 87 11.26 -11.66 -6.11
C GLY A 87 11.74 -12.52 -4.95
N TYR A 88 11.10 -13.67 -4.77
CA TYR A 88 11.54 -14.73 -3.85
C TYR A 88 11.98 -15.96 -4.67
N PRO A 89 13.12 -16.59 -4.37
CA PRO A 89 14.10 -16.21 -3.34
C PRO A 89 15.14 -15.22 -3.87
N SER A 90 15.18 -14.01 -3.31
CA SER A 90 16.25 -13.03 -3.52
C SER A 90 16.96 -12.67 -2.21
N PRO A 91 18.18 -12.12 -2.25
CA PRO A 91 18.86 -11.62 -1.04
C PRO A 91 18.01 -10.63 -0.25
N THR A 92 17.27 -9.75 -0.93
CA THR A 92 16.35 -8.80 -0.28
C THR A 92 15.21 -9.53 0.42
N SER A 93 14.62 -10.55 -0.20
CA SER A 93 13.53 -11.33 0.42
C SER A 93 13.94 -12.10 1.68
N GLN A 94 15.24 -12.35 1.87
CA GLN A 94 15.77 -13.01 3.08
C GLN A 94 16.09 -12.02 4.21
N LYS A 95 16.25 -10.72 3.89
CA LYS A 95 16.49 -9.65 4.87
C LYS A 95 15.20 -9.12 5.48
N MET A 96 14.08 -9.29 4.78
CA MET A 96 12.74 -8.85 5.18
C MET A 96 12.07 -9.91 6.06
#